data_AF-A0A2D1VCI8-F1
#
_entry.id   AF-A0A2D1VCI8-F1
#
_cell.length_a   1.000
_cell.length_b   1.000
_cell.length_c   1.000
_cell.angle_alpha   90.00
_cell.angle_beta   90.00
_cell.angle_gamma   90.00
#
_symmetry.space_group_name_H-M   'P 1'
#
loop_
_entity.id
_entity.type
_entity.pdbx_description
1 polymer ?
#
loop_
_entity_poly.entity_id
_entity_poly.type
_entity_poly.pdbx_seq_one_letter_code
_entity_poly.pdbx_strand_id
1 'polypeptide(L)'
;SGGQGQFADVTVRFEPLEPGSGYEFNSEIKGGVVPKEYIPGVMKGLEECMSNGILAGYPVVDVRAVLTNGSYHEVDSSALAFQLAARGAFREGIRKSGPKLLEPIMKVEVVTPEEHLGDVIGDINSRRGQINAFDDKPGGL
;
A
#
# COMPACT_ATOMS: atom_id res chain seq x y z
N SER A 1 -10.74 26.66 31.86
CA SER A 1 -9.92 26.55 30.64
C SER A 1 -9.76 25.09 30.24
N GLY A 2 -10.88 24.37 30.05
CA GLY A 2 -10.89 22.93 29.77
C GLY A 2 -11.22 22.68 28.30
N GLY A 3 -10.21 22.40 27.49
CA GLY A 3 -10.41 21.69 26.23
C GLY A 3 -10.59 20.20 26.53
N GLN A 4 -11.37 19.48 25.73
CA GLN A 4 -11.30 18.01 25.71
C GLN A 4 -9.86 17.63 25.34
N GLY A 5 -9.16 16.92 26.22
CA GLY A 5 -7.88 16.34 25.87
C GLY A 5 -8.08 15.35 24.72
N GLN A 6 -7.07 15.21 23.87
CA GLN A 6 -7.01 14.17 22.85
C GLN A 6 -5.76 13.36 23.13
N PHE A 7 -5.93 12.08 23.47
CA PHE A 7 -4.84 11.17 23.73
C PHE A 7 -5.03 9.87 22.94
N ALA A 8 -4.00 9.48 22.19
CA ALA A 8 -3.92 8.16 21.60
C ALA A 8 -2.45 7.84 21.32
N ASP A 9 -2.04 6.62 21.63
CA ASP A 9 -0.74 6.08 21.28
C ASP A 9 -0.91 4.73 20.60
N VAL A 10 -0.23 4.55 19.47
CA VAL A 10 -0.28 3.33 18.66
C VAL A 10 1.11 2.97 18.17
N THR A 11 1.45 1.70 18.30
CA THR A 11 2.65 1.11 17.71
C THR A 11 2.22 0.13 16.63
N VAL A 12 2.60 0.42 15.39
CA VAL A 12 2.27 -0.39 14.22
C VAL A 12 3.56 -0.89 13.58
N ARG A 13 3.61 -2.19 13.32
CA ARG A 13 4.67 -2.83 12.53
C ARG A 13 4.17 -2.96 11.08
N PHE A 14 4.98 -2.48 10.14
CA PHE A 14 4.68 -2.59 8.71
C PHE A 14 5.56 -3.66 8.08
N GLU A 15 4.95 -4.58 7.33
CA GLU A 15 5.62 -5.68 6.64
C GLU A 15 5.23 -5.66 5.16
N PRO A 16 6.18 -5.84 4.22
CA PRO A 16 5.84 -6.01 2.81
C PRO A 16 5.13 -7.36 2.60
N LEU A 17 4.16 -7.38 1.69
CA LEU A 17 3.50 -8.59 1.22
C LEU A 17 3.97 -8.96 -0.19
N GLU A 18 3.59 -10.16 -0.63
CA GLU A 18 3.80 -10.58 -2.01
C GLU A 18 3.05 -9.66 -2.98
N PRO A 19 3.61 -9.38 -4.18
CA PRO A 19 2.96 -8.53 -5.17
C PRO A 19 1.53 -8.97 -5.49
N GLY A 20 0.58 -8.04 -5.44
CA GLY A 20 -0.84 -8.30 -5.69
C GLY A 20 -1.61 -8.86 -4.49
N SER A 21 -1.00 -8.98 -3.31
CA SER A 21 -1.71 -9.36 -2.07
C SER A 21 -2.58 -8.21 -1.54
N GLY A 22 -2.32 -6.97 -1.93
CA GLY A 22 -3.09 -5.82 -1.50
C GLY A 22 -2.74 -5.37 -0.09
N TYR A 23 -3.76 -5.00 0.69
CA TYR A 23 -3.58 -4.49 2.06
C TYR A 23 -4.17 -5.45 3.08
N GLU A 24 -3.40 -5.76 4.12
CA GLU A 24 -3.85 -6.55 5.26
C GLU A 24 -3.66 -5.80 6.57
N PHE A 25 -4.69 -5.81 7.43
CA PHE A 25 -4.61 -5.29 8.79
C PHE A 25 -4.74 -6.42 9.81
N ASN A 26 -3.76 -6.53 10.71
CA ASN A 26 -3.79 -7.48 11.82
C ASN A 26 -3.66 -6.75 13.17
N SER A 27 -4.34 -7.26 14.19
CA SER A 27 -4.22 -6.76 15.56
C SER A 27 -3.64 -7.85 16.47
N GLU A 28 -2.41 -7.63 16.93
CA GLU A 28 -1.69 -8.49 17.89
C GLU A 28 -1.71 -7.92 19.32
N ILE A 29 -2.61 -6.97 19.59
CA ILE A 29 -2.78 -6.34 20.91
C ILE A 29 -3.00 -7.41 22.00
N LYS A 30 -2.16 -7.36 23.04
CA LYS A 30 -2.29 -8.17 24.26
C LYS A 30 -2.71 -7.29 25.44
N GLY A 31 -3.48 -7.85 26.36
CA GLY A 31 -3.78 -7.19 27.65
C GLY A 31 -4.72 -5.97 27.58
N GLY A 32 -5.39 -5.71 26.46
CA GLY A 32 -6.38 -4.64 26.36
C GLY A 32 -5.82 -3.21 26.37
N VAL A 33 -4.52 -3.05 26.10
CA VAL A 33 -3.83 -1.73 26.05
C VAL A 33 -4.40 -0.79 25.00
N VAL A 34 -5.13 -1.32 24.01
CA VAL A 34 -6.01 -0.57 23.12
C VAL A 34 -7.39 -1.22 23.16
N PRO A 35 -8.42 -0.49 23.63
CA PRO A 35 -9.81 -0.96 23.59
C PRO A 35 -10.23 -1.36 22.18
N LYS A 36 -10.98 -2.46 22.06
CA LYS A 36 -11.42 -3.00 20.76
C LYS A 36 -12.28 -2.02 19.96
N GLU A 37 -12.95 -1.09 20.64
CA GLU A 37 -13.74 -0.01 20.05
C GLU A 37 -12.91 1.02 19.26
N TYR A 38 -11.62 1.18 19.58
CA TYR A 38 -10.73 2.12 18.88
C TYR A 38 -9.94 1.50 17.73
N ILE A 39 -9.88 0.16 17.65
CA ILE A 39 -9.20 -0.56 16.56
C ILE A 39 -9.73 -0.15 15.17
N PRO A 40 -11.06 -0.01 14.95
CA PRO A 40 -11.57 0.48 13.67
C PRO A 40 -11.10 1.90 13.31
N GLY A 41 -10.88 2.76 14.31
CA GLY A 41 -10.34 4.11 14.11
C GLY A 41 -8.90 4.09 13.61
N VAL A 42 -8.08 3.18 14.17
CA VAL A 42 -6.70 2.93 13.70
C VAL A 42 -6.71 2.42 12.26
N MET A 43 -7.52 1.40 11.98
CA MET A 43 -7.62 0.80 10.65
C MET A 43 -8.01 1.84 9.59
N LYS A 44 -9.04 2.65 9.87
CA LYS A 44 -9.48 3.74 8.99
C LYS A 44 -8.38 4.79 8.78
N GLY A 45 -7.66 5.15 9.83
CA GLY A 45 -6.55 6.11 9.73
C GLY A 45 -5.41 5.60 8.85
N LEU A 46 -5.11 4.30 8.89
CA LEU A 46 -4.12 3.67 8.01
C LEU A 46 -4.61 3.64 6.56
N GLU A 47 -5.85 3.18 6.31
CA GLU A 47 -6.42 3.08 4.96
C GLU A 47 -6.47 4.42 4.22
N GLU A 48 -6.89 5.49 4.89
CA GLU A 48 -6.94 6.83 4.30
C GLU A 48 -5.55 7.36 3.91
N CYS A 49 -4.54 7.01 4.71
CA CYS A 49 -3.16 7.35 4.39
C CYS A 49 -2.61 6.47 3.26
N MET A 50 -3.03 5.21 3.16
CA MET A 50 -2.63 4.33 2.07
C MET A 50 -3.11 4.81 0.72
N SER A 51 -4.32 5.38 0.61
CA SER A 51 -4.83 5.89 -0.67
C SER A 51 -3.98 7.03 -1.26
N ASN A 52 -3.41 7.89 -0.40
CA ASN A 52 -2.61 9.04 -0.84
C ASN A 52 -1.11 8.74 -0.86
N GLY A 53 -0.65 7.70 -0.17
CA GLY A 53 0.76 7.38 0.01
C GLY A 53 1.62 8.52 0.55
N ILE A 54 2.95 8.31 0.55
CA ILE A 54 3.90 9.27 1.16
C ILE A 54 4.95 9.77 0.15
N LEU A 55 5.23 9.02 -0.91
CA LEU A 55 6.27 9.37 -1.87
C LEU A 55 5.78 10.38 -2.91
N ALA A 56 4.76 10.03 -3.69
CA ALA A 56 4.35 10.81 -4.86
C ALA A 56 2.82 10.93 -5.02
N GLY A 57 2.05 10.71 -3.94
CA GLY A 57 0.59 10.78 -4.02
C GLY A 57 -0.08 9.49 -4.50
N TYR A 58 0.68 8.43 -4.73
CA TYR A 58 0.15 7.15 -5.22
C TYR A 58 -0.25 6.21 -4.08
N PRO A 59 -1.25 5.34 -4.31
CA PRO A 59 -1.67 4.35 -3.33
C PRO A 59 -0.52 3.42 -2.92
N VAL A 60 -0.43 3.14 -1.62
CA VAL A 60 0.46 2.11 -1.08
C VAL A 60 -0.27 0.77 -1.14
N VAL A 61 0.37 -0.22 -1.77
CA VAL A 61 -0.14 -1.58 -1.95
C VAL A 61 0.86 -2.59 -1.44
N ASP A 62 0.42 -3.84 -1.27
CA ASP A 62 1.24 -4.98 -0.87
C ASP A 62 1.95 -4.76 0.47
N VAL A 63 1.17 -4.33 1.48
CA VAL A 63 1.64 -4.06 2.83
C VAL A 63 0.69 -4.67 3.85
N ARG A 64 1.27 -5.30 4.87
CA ARG A 64 0.58 -5.69 6.10
C ARG A 64 0.88 -4.69 7.21
N ALA A 65 -0.15 -4.16 7.83
CA ALA A 65 -0.05 -3.33 9.03
C ALA A 65 -0.49 -4.15 10.25
N VAL A 66 0.43 -4.35 11.20
CA VAL A 66 0.19 -5.10 12.43
C VAL A 66 0.19 -4.14 13.61
N LEU A 67 -0.97 -3.96 14.25
CA LEU A 67 -1.09 -3.22 15.51
C LEU A 67 -0.55 -4.09 16.65
N THR A 68 0.63 -3.75 17.18
CA THR A 68 1.35 -4.58 18.16
C THR A 68 1.21 -4.04 19.58
N ASN A 69 1.11 -2.73 19.75
CA ASN A 69 1.01 -2.09 21.05
C ASN A 69 0.29 -0.73 20.95
N GLY A 70 -0.05 -0.14 22.09
CA GLY A 70 -0.59 1.21 22.18
C GLY A 70 -0.89 1.59 23.61
N SER A 71 -1.49 2.76 23.80
CA SER A 71 -1.98 3.23 25.09
C SER A 71 -3.18 4.15 24.89
N TYR A 72 -4.09 4.15 25.86
CA TYR A 72 -5.27 5.00 25.88
C TYR A 72 -5.42 5.69 27.24
N HIS A 73 -6.22 6.75 27.26
CA HIS A 73 -6.63 7.45 28.46
C HIS A 73 -8.16 7.47 28.51
N GLU A 74 -8.75 7.09 29.64
CA GLU A 74 -10.20 6.83 29.73
C GLU A 74 -11.07 8.04 29.38
N VAL A 75 -10.60 9.26 29.66
CA VAL A 75 -11.39 10.49 29.48
C VAL A 75 -11.00 11.27 28.22
N ASP A 76 -9.74 11.15 27.81
CA ASP A 76 -9.17 11.98 26.72
C ASP A 76 -8.96 11.19 25.42
N SER A 77 -9.13 9.87 25.43
CA SER A 77 -9.08 9.08 24.21
C SER A 77 -10.38 9.12 23.43
N SER A 78 -10.26 9.23 22.11
CA SER A 78 -11.38 9.19 21.19
C SER A 78 -11.01 8.39 19.95
N ALA A 79 -12.01 7.88 19.23
CA ALA A 79 -11.77 7.19 17.96
C ALA A 79 -11.05 8.09 16.94
N LEU A 80 -11.32 9.40 16.97
CA LEU A 80 -10.63 10.38 16.14
C LEU A 80 -9.16 10.52 16.53
N ALA A 81 -8.85 10.57 17.82
CA ALA A 81 -7.45 10.62 18.30
C ALA A 81 -6.64 9.41 17.80
N PHE A 82 -7.21 8.20 17.90
CA PHE A 82 -6.57 6.99 17.38
C PHE A 82 -6.40 7.00 15.86
N GLN A 83 -7.37 7.55 15.13
CA GLN A 83 -7.26 7.74 13.68
C GLN A 83 -6.10 8.69 13.33
N LEU A 84 -5.96 9.82 14.03
CA LEU A 84 -4.84 10.74 13.80
C LEU A 84 -3.50 10.11 14.18
N ALA A 85 -3.42 9.38 15.29
CA ALA A 85 -2.22 8.69 15.73
C ALA A 85 -1.77 7.64 14.69
N ALA A 86 -2.72 6.88 14.13
CA ALA A 86 -2.45 5.91 13.06
C ALA A 86 -1.91 6.56 11.78
N ARG A 87 -2.46 7.72 11.37
CA ARG A 87 -1.95 8.50 10.24
C ARG A 87 -0.51 8.97 10.49
N GLY A 88 -0.19 9.38 11.72
CA GLY A 88 1.17 9.73 12.14
C GLY A 88 2.12 8.53 12.05
N ALA A 89 1.74 7.40 12.64
CA ALA A 89 2.50 6.16 12.62
C ALA A 89 2.77 5.67 11.19
N PHE A 90 1.80 5.76 10.28
CA PHE A 90 1.98 5.41 8.88
C PHE A 90 3.02 6.29 8.18
N ARG A 91 2.92 7.61 8.34
CA ARG A 91 3.85 8.57 7.72
C ARG A 91 5.29 8.36 8.15
N GLU A 92 5.51 8.07 9.43
CA GLU A 92 6.85 7.80 9.94
C GLU A 92 7.34 6.39 9.61
N GLY A 93 6.49 5.40 9.79
CA GLY A 93 6.81 3.98 9.59
C GLY A 93 7.20 3.70 8.16
N ILE A 94 6.33 4.01 7.20
CA ILE A 94 6.58 3.74 5.78
C ILE A 94 7.78 4.52 5.26
N ARG A 95 8.01 5.76 5.71
CA ARG A 95 9.20 6.53 5.29
C ARG A 95 10.50 5.84 5.72
N LYS A 96 10.52 5.20 6.89
CA LYS A 96 11.67 4.44 7.39
C LYS A 96 11.81 3.06 6.74
N SER A 97 10.73 2.51 6.19
CA SER A 97 10.69 1.18 5.56
C SER A 97 11.26 1.11 4.13
N GLY A 98 11.76 2.21 3.57
CA GLY A 98 12.34 2.23 2.21
C GLY A 98 11.32 1.96 1.10
N PRO A 99 10.27 2.79 0.98
CA PRO A 99 9.18 2.55 0.03
C PRO A 99 9.69 2.72 -1.42
N LYS A 100 9.12 1.94 -2.34
CA LYS A 100 9.45 1.97 -3.77
C LYS A 100 8.21 2.33 -4.58
N LEU A 101 8.42 3.05 -5.69
CA LEU A 101 7.36 3.27 -6.67
C LEU A 101 7.22 2.03 -7.55
N LEU A 102 5.98 1.58 -7.71
CA LEU A 102 5.62 0.49 -8.61
C LEU A 102 5.05 1.09 -9.90
N GLU A 103 5.43 0.53 -11.03
CA GLU A 103 4.89 0.88 -12.34
C GLU A 103 4.05 -0.27 -12.90
N PRO A 104 2.90 0.01 -13.53
CA PRO A 104 2.09 -1.03 -14.15
C PRO A 104 2.80 -1.59 -15.38
N ILE A 105 2.96 -2.91 -15.44
CA ILE A 105 3.49 -3.62 -16.61
C ILE A 105 2.32 -4.16 -17.42
N MET A 106 2.20 -3.69 -18.67
CA MET A 106 1.11 -4.07 -19.57
C MET A 106 1.48 -5.32 -20.36
N LYS A 107 0.55 -6.26 -20.46
CA LYS A 107 0.63 -7.35 -21.43
C LYS A 107 0.12 -6.87 -22.78
N VAL A 108 0.96 -6.91 -23.81
CA VAL A 108 0.66 -6.42 -25.16
C VAL A 108 0.79 -7.58 -26.15
N GLU A 109 -0.18 -7.69 -27.05
CA GLU A 109 -0.12 -8.56 -28.24
C GLU A 109 -0.01 -7.65 -29.47
N VAL A 110 0.96 -7.94 -30.35
CA VAL A 110 1.17 -7.17 -31.59
C VAL A 110 1.06 -8.13 -32.76
N VAL A 111 0.27 -7.76 -33.76
CA VAL A 111 0.14 -8.49 -35.02
C VAL A 111 0.73 -7.61 -36.12
N THR A 112 1.71 -8.16 -36.83
CA THR A 112 2.43 -7.45 -37.89
C THR A 112 2.79 -8.41 -39.02
N PRO A 113 2.86 -7.94 -40.28
CA PRO A 113 3.52 -8.69 -41.35
C PRO A 113 4.98 -9.02 -40.98
N GLU A 114 5.49 -10.16 -41.48
CA GLU A 114 6.86 -10.65 -41.20
C GLU A 114 7.94 -9.64 -41.59
N GLU A 115 7.71 -8.86 -42.66
CA GLU A 115 8.63 -7.83 -43.14
C GLU A 115 8.92 -6.71 -42.12
N HIS A 116 8.00 -6.48 -41.16
CA HIS A 116 8.12 -5.45 -40.13
C HIS A 116 8.46 -6.02 -38.74
N LEU A 117 8.66 -7.33 -38.62
CA LEU A 117 8.92 -7.99 -37.34
C LEU A 117 10.14 -7.38 -36.62
N GLY A 118 11.23 -7.13 -37.35
CA GLY A 118 12.46 -6.56 -36.80
C GLY A 118 12.27 -5.15 -36.22
N ASP A 119 11.54 -4.29 -36.94
CA ASP A 119 11.26 -2.92 -36.52
C ASP A 119 10.37 -2.90 -35.26
N VAL A 120 9.36 -3.78 -35.22
CA VAL A 120 8.45 -3.92 -34.06
C VAL A 120 9.20 -4.41 -32.83
N ILE A 121 10.07 -5.41 -32.96
CA ILE A 121 10.93 -5.89 -31.86
C ILE A 121 11.84 -4.75 -31.36
N GLY A 122 12.39 -3.97 -32.27
CA GLY A 122 13.20 -2.80 -31.95
C GLY A 122 12.44 -1.77 -31.10
N ASP A 123 11.22 -1.41 -31.51
CA ASP A 123 10.38 -0.44 -30.78
C ASP A 123 10.00 -0.96 -29.38
N ILE A 124 9.61 -2.23 -29.25
CA ILE A 124 9.27 -2.83 -27.94
C ILE A 124 10.45 -2.77 -26.97
N ASN A 125 11.64 -3.17 -27.41
CA ASN A 125 12.84 -3.15 -26.58
C ASN A 125 13.22 -1.71 -26.18
N SER A 126 13.07 -0.75 -27.10
CA SER A 126 13.33 0.67 -26.82
C SER A 126 12.45 1.24 -25.70
N ARG A 127 11.26 0.68 -25.51
CA ARG A 127 10.28 1.08 -24.49
C ARG A 127 10.44 0.32 -23.16
N ARG A 128 11.58 -0.36 -22.94
CA ARG A 128 11.82 -1.27 -21.80
C ARG A 128 10.88 -2.48 -21.77
N GLY A 129 10.27 -2.83 -22.90
CA GLY A 129 9.45 -4.03 -23.04
C GLY A 129 10.31 -5.30 -23.04
N GLN A 130 9.74 -6.39 -22.54
CA GLN A 130 10.34 -7.73 -22.63
C GLN A 130 9.42 -8.62 -23.45
N ILE A 131 10.01 -9.33 -24.42
CA ILE A 131 9.25 -10.25 -25.27
C ILE A 131 9.28 -11.63 -24.64
N ASN A 132 8.10 -12.16 -24.32
CA ASN A 132 7.96 -13.45 -23.64
C ASN A 132 7.76 -14.63 -24.60
N ALA A 133 7.07 -14.40 -25.72
CA ALA A 133 6.72 -15.45 -26.68
C ALA A 133 6.60 -14.85 -28.09
N PHE A 134 6.89 -15.69 -29.08
CA PHE A 134 6.62 -15.46 -30.48
C PHE A 134 5.72 -16.60 -30.95
N ASP A 135 4.53 -16.25 -31.45
CA ASP A 135 3.59 -17.20 -32.02
C ASP A 135 3.30 -16.78 -33.46
N ASP A 136 3.50 -17.70 -34.40
CA ASP A 136 3.05 -17.52 -35.78
C ASP A 136 1.54 -17.80 -35.79
N LYS A 137 0.73 -16.78 -36.14
CA LYS A 137 -0.70 -17.01 -36.42
C LYS A 137 -0.80 -17.77 -37.75
N PRO A 138 -1.23 -19.05 -37.76
CA PRO A 138 -1.39 -19.79 -39.00
C PRO A 138 -2.73 -19.36 -39.60
N GLY A 139 -2.69 -18.45 -40.57
CA GLY A 139 -3.86 -18.06 -41.34
C GLY A 139 -3.90 -16.58 -41.65
N GLY A 140 -3.73 -16.24 -42.93
CA GLY A 140 -3.89 -14.89 -43.43
C GLY A 140 -5.29 -14.36 -43.13
N LEU A 141 -5.34 -13.30 -42.34
CA LEU A 141 -6.36 -12.25 -42.28
C LEU A 141 -5.74 -11.04 -41.58
#